data_AF-A0A9X2P695-F1
#
_entry.id   AF-A0A9X2P695-F1
#
_cell.length_a   1.000
_cell.length_b   1.000
_cell.length_c   1.000
_cell.angle_alpha   90.00
_cell.angle_beta   90.00
_cell.angle_gamma   90.00
#
_symmetry.space_group_name_H-M   'P 1'
#
loop_
_entity.id
_entity.type
_entity.pdbx_description
1 polymer ?
#
loop_
_entity_poly.entity_id
_entity_poly.type
_entity_poly.pdbx_seq_one_letter_code
_entity_poly.pdbx_strand_id
1 'polypeptide(L)' 'MRTNIEIDEKLMNEILQKTSIKTKKEVVDTALREFLRKIKLQELADLRGKIKWEGNLEEMRSI' A
#
# COMPACT_ATOMS: atom_id res chain seq x y z
N MET A 1 -6.60 -17.82 -6.74
CA MET A 1 -6.25 -18.27 -8.11
C MET A 1 -4.83 -18.83 -8.09
N ARG A 2 -4.57 -19.97 -8.74
CA ARG A 2 -3.20 -20.48 -8.91
C ARG A 2 -2.68 -19.97 -10.24
N THR A 3 -1.56 -19.26 -10.20
CA THR A 3 -0.94 -18.65 -11.38
C THR A 3 0.54 -18.99 -11.36
N ASN A 4 1.09 -19.38 -12.51
CA ASN A 4 2.53 -19.54 -12.68
C ASN A 4 3.09 -18.23 -13.21
N ILE A 5 4.00 -17.62 -12.45
CA ILE A 5 4.68 -16.37 -12.79
C ILE A 5 6.16 -16.51 -12.48
N GLU A 6 7.00 -15.94 -13.33
CA GLU A 6 8.44 -15.85 -13.06
C GLU A 6 8.73 -14.66 -12.16
N ILE A 7 9.50 -14.88 -11.10
CA ILE A 7 9.90 -13.86 -10.13
C ILE A 7 11.39 -14.02 -9.89
N ASP A 8 12.11 -12.90 -9.81
CA ASP A 8 13.52 -12.89 -9.44
C ASP A 8 13.74 -13.53 -8.06
N GLU A 9 14.58 -14.57 -8.02
CA GLU A 9 14.85 -15.31 -6.79
C GLU A 9 15.64 -14.50 -5.76
N LYS A 10 16.56 -13.64 -6.20
CA LYS A 10 17.34 -12.78 -5.30
C LYS A 10 16.41 -11.79 -4.61
N LEU A 11 15.50 -11.18 -5.36
CA LEU A 11 14.47 -10.28 -4.82
C LEU A 11 13.58 -11.00 -3.80
N MET A 12 13.08 -12.18 -4.14
CA MET A 12 12.22 -12.95 -3.24
C MET A 12 12.98 -13.35 -1.95
N ASN A 13 14.23 -13.80 -2.07
CA ASN A 13 15.04 -14.17 -0.93
C ASN A 13 15.38 -12.97 -0.05
N GLU A 14 15.69 -11.82 -0.64
CA GLU A 14 15.96 -10.59 0.12
C GLU A 14 14.73 -10.16 0.93
N ILE A 15 13.52 -10.22 0.34
CA ILE A 15 12.28 -9.90 1.04
C ILE A 15 12.04 -10.88 2.20
N LEU A 16 12.20 -12.18 1.96
CA LEU A 16 12.04 -13.20 3.01
C LEU A 16 13.05 -13.05 4.14
N GLN A 17 14.28 -12.62 3.87
CA GLN A 17 15.30 -12.37 4.89
C GLN A 17 15.04 -11.09 5.70
N LYS A 18 14.46 -10.06 5.08
CA LYS A 18 14.20 -8.76 5.72
C LYS A 18 12.84 -8.67 6.39
N THR A 19 11.94 -9.63 6.16
CA THR A 19 10.58 -9.64 6.71
C THR A 19 10.36 -10.88 7.56
N SER A 20 9.28 -10.88 8.35
CA SER A 20 8.85 -12.05 9.12
C SER A 20 8.01 -13.04 8.28
N ILE A 21 7.91 -12.82 6.97
CA ILE A 21 7.08 -13.61 6.06
C ILE A 21 7.77 -14.94 5.75
N LYS A 22 7.01 -16.04 5.81
CA LYS A 22 7.58 -17.39 5.67
C LYS A 22 7.43 -18.00 4.29
N THR A 23 6.52 -17.47 3.46
CA THR A 23 6.17 -18.11 2.19
C THR A 23 6.18 -17.13 1.02
N LYS A 24 6.63 -17.61 -0.15
CA LYS A 24 6.60 -16.82 -1.41
C LYS A 24 5.19 -16.34 -1.75
N LYS A 25 4.16 -17.15 -1.45
CA LYS A 25 2.75 -16.79 -1.66
C LYS A 25 2.33 -15.57 -0.83
N GLU A 26 2.70 -15.55 0.45
CA GLU A 26 2.35 -14.47 1.37
C GLU A 26 3.09 -13.18 1.04
N VAL A 27 4.34 -13.27 0.57
CA VAL A 27 5.08 -12.12 0.01
C VAL A 27 4.30 -11.51 -1.16
N VAL A 28 3.86 -12.34 -2.11
CA VAL A 28 3.10 -11.87 -3.28
C VAL A 28 1.75 -11.27 -2.88
N ASP A 29 0.99 -11.90 -1.98
CA ASP A 29 -0.29 -11.36 -1.51
C ASP A 29 -0.11 -10.00 -0.82
N THR A 30 0.89 -9.89 0.04
CA THR A 30 1.23 -8.64 0.74
C THR A 30 1.64 -7.54 -0.25
N ALA A 31 2.49 -7.87 -1.23
CA ALA A 31 2.94 -6.92 -2.24
C ALA A 31 1.76 -6.39 -3.08
N LEU A 32 0.82 -7.26 -3.47
CA LEU A 32 -0.37 -6.86 -4.23
C LEU A 32 -1.29 -5.93 -3.41
N ARG A 33 -1.48 -6.23 -2.12
CA ARG A 33 -2.28 -5.37 -1.22
C ARG A 33 -1.64 -4.00 -1.05
N GLU A 34 -0.33 -3.95 -0.82
CA GLU A 34 0.39 -2.68 -0.69
C GLU A 34 0.42 -1.89 -2.00
N PHE A 35 0.51 -2.57 -3.14
CA PHE A 35 0.42 -1.93 -4.44
C PHE A 35 -0.96 -1.27 -4.65
N LEU A 36 -2.04 -1.99 -4.37
CA LEU A 36 -3.39 -1.42 -4.42
C LEU A 36 -3.57 -0.28 -3.42
N ARG A 37 -3.00 -0.40 -2.20
CA ARG A 37 -3.04 0.66 -1.19
C ARG A 37 -2.38 1.94 -1.71
N LYS A 38 -1.22 1.83 -2.37
CA LYS A 38 -0.52 2.97 -2.98
C LYS A 38 -1.35 3.64 -4.07
N ILE A 39 -2.00 2.86 -4.94
CA ILE A 39 -2.89 3.40 -5.99
C ILE A 39 -4.03 4.19 -5.34
N LYS A 40 -4.71 3.63 -4.33
CA LYS A 40 -5.80 4.33 -3.62
C LYS A 40 -5.33 5.62 -2.95
N LEU A 41 -4.14 5.62 -2.36
CA LEU A 41 -3.57 6.83 -1.77
C LEU A 41 -3.29 7.91 -2.83
N GLN A 42 -2.86 7.50 -4.02
CA GLN A 42 -2.66 8.42 -5.14
C GLN A 42 -3.99 8.98 -5.65
N GLU A 43 -5.02 8.14 -5.79
CA GLU A 43 -6.38 8.59 -6.15
C GLU A 43 -6.92 9.59 -5.13
N LEU A 44 -6.69 9.36 -3.82
CA LEU A 44 -7.05 10.31 -2.78
C LEU A 44 -6.26 11.62 -2.88
N ALA A 45 -4.96 11.55 -3.20
CA ALA A 45 -4.14 12.74 -3.41
C ALA A 45 -4.64 13.56 -4.62
N ASP A 46 -5.14 12.90 -5.66
CA ASP A 46 -5.72 13.55 -6.85
C ASP A 46 -7.03 14.29 -6.55
N LEU A 47 -7.69 14.01 -5.43
CA LEU A 47 -8.87 14.74 -4.95
C LEU A 47 -8.51 16.05 -4.25
N ARG A 48 -7.22 16.30 -3.97
CA ARG A 48 -6.76 17.55 -3.34
C ARG A 48 -7.20 18.76 -4.16
N GLY A 49 -7.91 19.68 -3.50
CA GLY A 49 -8.43 20.90 -4.13
C GLY A 49 -9.66 20.70 -5.01
N LYS A 50 -10.11 19.46 -5.24
CA LYS A 50 -11.35 19.15 -5.98
C LYS A 50 -12.56 19.00 -5.07
N ILE A 51 -12.33 18.64 -3.81
CA ILE A 51 -13.39 18.46 -2.81
C ILE A 51 -13.44 19.70 -1.92
N LYS A 52 -14.65 20.25 -1.74
CA LYS A 52 -14.90 21.29 -0.76
C LYS A 52 -14.91 20.65 0.63
N TRP A 53 -13.96 21.05 1.46
CA TRP A 53 -13.92 20.66 2.86
C TRP A 53 -14.84 21.57 3.67
N GLU A 54 -15.68 20.99 4.54
CA GLU A 54 -16.58 21.72 5.43
C GLU A 54 -16.18 21.45 6.88
N GLY A 55 -15.81 22.51 7.59
CA GLY A 55 -15.38 22.47 9.00
C GLY A 55 -14.71 23.79 9.42
N ASN A 56 -14.55 24.00 10.72
CA ASN A 56 -13.82 25.13 11.28
C ASN A 56 -12.47 24.65 11.83
N LEU A 57 -11.38 25.05 11.17
CA LEU A 57 -10.02 24.67 11.57
C LEU A 57 -9.58 25.29 12.91
N GLU A 58 -10.12 26.45 13.27
CA GLU A 58 -9.78 27.14 14.52
C GLU A 58 -10.41 26.42 15.71
N GLU A 59 -11.69 26.03 15.60
CA GLU A 59 -12.40 25.24 16.64
C GLU A 59 -11.73 23.88 16.90
N MET A 60 -11.22 23.21 15.85
CA MET A 60 -10.55 21.91 16.01
C MET A 60 -9.18 22.02 16.68
N ARG A 61 -8.58 23.22 16.71
CA ARG A 61 -7.23 23.47 17.24
C ARG A 61 -7.23 24.17 18.59
N SER A 62 -8.36 24.74 19.01
CA SER A 62 -8.54 25.26 20.37
C SER A 62 -8.74 24.10 21.34
N ILE A 63 -7.62 23.52 21.78
CA ILE A 63 -7.49 22.70 22.99
C ILE A 63 -6.96 23.60 24.10
#